data_AF-A0A2V8BY24-F1
#
_entry.id   AF-A0A2V8BY24-F1
#
_cell.length_a   1.000
_cell.length_b   1.000
_cell.length_c   1.000
_cell.angle_alpha   90.00
_cell.angle_beta   90.00
_cell.angle_gamma   90.00
#
_symmetry.space_group_name_H-M   'P 1'
#
loop_
_entity.id
_entity.type
_entity.pdbx_description
1 polymer ?
#
loop_
_entity_poly.entity_id
_entity_poly.type
_entity_poly.pdbx_seq_one_letter_code
_entity_poly.pdbx_strand_id
1 'polypeptide(L)'
;MKKFLLVTAAIVAAVAVLVGVTLPPRRLALAAPTDGTIPGIVHVHTSRSDGLSPPDEIAAAAARAGLKFVVFTDHGDATRRPDPPVYRSGVLCLDGVEISTTGGHYVALDMPASPYPLHGEARDVVEDVRRLGGFGIAAHPDSPKPQLRWQEWTAPFDGIELLNPDTSWRLWTQQATAAIRSPQSSAPGSTWHARRRLAAALLDYPFRPAETIAGLIQASDALAYRWAALATRRRVVTLAGIDAHARLDLRDDPSNSRYALPLPGYEPSFRVMSIHVRPDRALSGIASVDAAIVMRAIRGGHSYTAIDGIATPASFALTATNEHGTVHEGDELGAGGPVRLRVRSNAPPGFTTKVWNGATELSGDHHEQDFTVPASGEPAVYWVEILSTDRPSPVVWIRSNAIYVRGSEPPARPPTRSPAAASLPIFDGRSAAGWRVEHDPTSLAAVETAPTVGGAELRFRYGLSGGASVGQVAALAFDTPRGTPYDRLTFSIRAEHPMRISVQLRGGEGQPAGDRWQRAVYVDTVEQQRTVYFDDLTPVGETHASTPALESIRSLLFVVDATHTKMGDSGRIWIKRAELQRQ
;
A
#
# COMPACT_ATOMS: atom_id res chain seq x y z
N MET A 1 6.27 -33.61 47.26
CA MET A 1 6.26 -32.13 47.43
C MET A 1 7.65 -31.50 47.34
N LYS A 2 8.65 -31.83 48.18
CA LYS A 2 10.00 -31.20 48.12
C LYS A 2 10.72 -31.30 46.76
N LYS A 3 10.69 -32.48 46.10
CA LYS A 3 11.28 -32.66 44.75
C LYS A 3 10.58 -31.81 43.68
N PHE A 4 9.27 -31.67 43.76
CA PHE A 4 8.50 -30.83 42.84
C PHE A 4 8.85 -29.35 43.02
N LEU A 5 8.93 -28.88 44.27
CA LEU A 5 9.36 -27.51 44.58
C LEU A 5 10.78 -27.19 44.09
N LEU A 6 11.72 -28.14 44.24
CA LEU A 6 13.09 -27.97 43.74
C LEU A 6 13.16 -27.91 42.21
N VAL A 7 12.39 -28.76 41.51
CA VAL A 7 12.31 -28.73 40.04
C VAL A 7 11.67 -27.42 39.57
N THR A 8 10.58 -26.97 40.18
CA THR A 8 9.96 -25.68 39.86
C THR A 8 10.93 -24.52 40.10
N ALA A 9 11.64 -24.50 41.23
CA ALA A 9 12.64 -23.46 41.53
C ALA A 9 13.79 -23.45 40.52
N ALA A 10 14.28 -24.64 40.12
CA ALA A 10 15.32 -24.76 39.10
C ALA A 10 14.85 -24.27 37.72
N ILE A 11 13.61 -24.58 37.32
CA ILE A 11 13.01 -24.08 36.07
C ILE A 11 12.86 -22.56 36.12
N VAL A 12 12.34 -22.01 37.22
CA VAL A 12 12.20 -20.56 37.39
C VAL A 12 13.56 -19.86 37.32
N ALA A 13 14.58 -20.39 38.00
CA ALA A 13 15.95 -19.85 37.93
C ALA A 13 16.52 -19.92 36.51
N ALA A 14 16.31 -21.04 35.80
CA ALA A 14 16.74 -21.19 34.41
C ALA A 14 16.05 -20.19 33.47
N VAL A 15 14.74 -19.96 33.63
CA VAL A 15 14.00 -18.94 32.87
C VAL A 15 14.51 -17.53 33.22
N ALA A 16 14.76 -17.23 34.49
CA ALA A 16 15.31 -15.93 34.91
C ALA A 16 16.70 -15.68 34.32
N VAL A 17 17.59 -16.68 34.31
CA VAL A 17 18.90 -16.60 33.66
C VAL A 17 18.75 -16.45 32.15
N LEU A 18 17.86 -17.22 31.52
CA LEU A 18 17.62 -17.14 30.08
C LEU A 18 17.15 -15.74 29.68
N VAL A 19 16.12 -15.21 30.34
CA VAL A 19 15.64 -13.83 30.15
C VAL A 19 16.77 -12.84 30.41
N GLY A 20 17.51 -12.97 31.52
CA GLY A 20 18.64 -12.07 31.83
C GLY A 20 19.71 -12.00 30.73
N VAL A 21 19.89 -13.06 29.96
CA VAL A 21 20.88 -13.15 28.86
C VAL A 21 20.28 -12.79 27.50
N THR A 22 18.98 -13.02 27.26
CA THR A 22 18.32 -12.76 25.96
C THR A 22 17.67 -11.40 25.85
N LEU A 23 17.31 -10.79 26.98
CA LEU A 23 16.51 -9.57 27.04
C LEU A 23 17.18 -8.45 26.22
N PRO A 24 16.48 -7.85 25.24
CA PRO A 24 17.06 -6.82 24.39
C PRO A 24 17.49 -5.62 25.24
N PRO A 25 18.60 -4.92 24.91
CA PRO A 25 19.04 -3.75 25.66
C PRO A 25 17.92 -2.71 25.77
N ARG A 26 17.83 -2.04 26.92
CA ARG A 26 16.85 -0.95 27.11
C ARG A 26 17.06 0.11 26.04
N ARG A 27 15.96 0.70 25.57
CA ARG A 27 16.06 1.86 24.68
C ARG A 27 16.83 2.99 25.37
N LEU A 28 17.60 3.75 24.60
CA LEU A 28 18.31 4.92 25.09
C LEU A 28 17.36 6.11 25.21
N ALA A 29 17.39 6.78 26.36
CA ALA A 29 16.66 8.03 26.56
C ALA A 29 17.53 9.20 26.08
N LEU A 30 17.00 10.01 25.17
CA LEU A 30 17.69 11.14 24.57
C LEU A 30 17.12 12.49 25.06
N ALA A 31 17.84 13.57 24.80
CA ALA A 31 17.36 14.92 25.04
C ALA A 31 16.13 15.24 24.16
N ALA A 32 15.33 16.21 24.59
CA ALA A 32 14.16 16.66 23.84
C ALA A 32 14.51 17.04 22.39
N PRO A 33 13.64 16.71 21.41
CA PRO A 33 13.92 17.00 20.01
C PRO A 33 13.89 18.51 19.75
N THR A 34 14.72 18.95 18.81
CA THR A 34 14.87 20.38 18.46
C THR A 34 14.62 20.66 16.97
N ASP A 35 14.10 19.67 16.24
CA ASP A 35 13.89 19.72 14.79
C ASP A 35 12.50 20.21 14.36
N GLY A 36 11.62 20.52 15.32
CA GLY A 36 10.27 20.99 15.08
C GLY A 36 9.30 19.93 14.53
N THR A 37 9.69 18.66 14.51
CA THR A 37 8.81 17.57 14.06
C THR A 37 7.82 17.16 15.15
N ILE A 38 6.70 16.57 14.72
CA ILE A 38 5.72 15.96 15.62
C ILE A 38 5.64 14.45 15.34
N PRO A 39 5.74 13.60 16.37
CA PRO A 39 5.67 12.16 16.20
C PRO A 39 4.22 11.70 16.03
N GLY A 40 3.98 10.73 15.16
CA GLY A 40 2.71 10.03 15.03
C GLY A 40 2.89 8.65 14.41
N ILE A 41 1.78 8.03 14.05
CA ILE A 41 1.78 6.69 13.45
C ILE A 41 0.71 6.61 12.36
N VAL A 42 1.01 5.81 11.33
CA VAL A 42 0.09 5.50 10.23
C VAL A 42 -0.11 4.00 10.11
N HIS A 43 -1.18 3.61 9.43
CA HIS A 43 -1.56 2.21 9.21
C HIS A 43 -1.94 1.50 10.51
N VAL A 44 -3.12 1.84 11.05
CA VAL A 44 -3.64 1.32 12.33
C VAL A 44 -5.07 0.84 12.15
N HIS A 45 -5.36 -0.37 12.62
CA HIS A 45 -6.67 -1.00 12.51
C HIS A 45 -7.43 -0.85 13.81
N THR A 46 -8.72 -0.62 13.71
CA THR A 46 -9.64 -0.47 14.85
C THR A 46 -10.64 -1.63 14.86
N SER A 47 -11.49 -1.67 15.89
CA SER A 47 -12.64 -2.58 15.97
C SER A 47 -13.71 -2.38 14.89
N ARG A 48 -13.53 -1.42 13.96
CA ARG A 48 -14.40 -1.27 12.79
C ARG A 48 -14.09 -2.29 11.69
N SER A 49 -12.85 -2.75 11.58
CA SER A 49 -12.50 -3.93 10.77
C SER A 49 -12.10 -5.10 11.66
N ASP A 50 -10.82 -5.20 11.99
CA ASP A 50 -10.16 -6.40 12.52
C ASP A 50 -9.15 -6.11 13.63
N GLY A 51 -9.03 -4.84 14.03
CA GLY A 51 -8.36 -4.44 15.27
C GLY A 51 -9.20 -4.78 16.51
N LEU A 52 -8.56 -4.98 17.66
CA LEU A 52 -9.28 -5.38 18.88
C LEU A 52 -9.93 -4.23 19.66
N SER A 53 -9.52 -2.97 19.45
CA SER A 53 -9.96 -1.84 20.28
C SER A 53 -10.70 -0.76 19.48
N PRO A 54 -11.62 -0.01 20.13
CA PRO A 54 -12.22 1.18 19.53
C PRO A 54 -11.22 2.34 19.38
N PRO A 55 -11.49 3.30 18.49
CA PRO A 55 -10.63 4.46 18.24
C PRO A 55 -10.19 5.23 19.51
N ASP A 56 -11.06 5.36 20.52
CA ASP A 56 -10.75 6.10 21.76
C ASP A 56 -9.66 5.42 22.60
N GLU A 57 -9.70 4.09 22.72
CA GLU A 57 -8.68 3.32 23.43
C GLU A 57 -7.34 3.36 22.70
N ILE A 58 -7.37 3.27 21.37
CA ILE A 58 -6.18 3.36 20.53
C ILE A 58 -5.55 4.75 20.65
N ALA A 59 -6.35 5.82 20.60
CA ALA A 59 -5.87 7.18 20.80
C ALA A 59 -5.27 7.39 22.21
N ALA A 60 -5.86 6.80 23.25
CA ALA A 60 -5.30 6.82 24.59
C ALA A 60 -3.95 6.06 24.67
N ALA A 61 -3.82 4.93 23.96
CA ALA A 61 -2.54 4.21 23.84
C ALA A 61 -1.48 5.06 23.11
N ALA A 62 -1.86 5.74 22.03
CA ALA A 62 -0.99 6.66 21.29
C ALA A 62 -0.53 7.83 22.19
N ALA A 63 -1.43 8.39 22.99
CA ALA A 63 -1.10 9.46 23.94
C ALA A 63 -0.06 9.01 24.98
N ARG A 64 -0.22 7.81 25.55
CA ARG A 64 0.74 7.22 26.52
C ARG A 64 2.09 6.88 25.88
N ALA A 65 2.10 6.60 24.57
CA ALA A 65 3.31 6.43 23.79
C ALA A 65 4.00 7.76 23.41
N GLY A 66 3.33 8.91 23.61
CA GLY A 66 3.86 10.24 23.31
C GLY A 66 3.56 10.75 21.89
N LEU A 67 2.75 10.01 21.13
CA LEU A 67 2.35 10.39 19.77
C LEU A 67 1.39 11.59 19.79
N LYS A 68 1.41 12.39 18.72
CA LYS A 68 0.57 13.57 18.50
C LYS A 68 -0.53 13.37 17.47
N PHE A 69 -0.37 12.38 16.59
CA PHE A 69 -1.42 11.97 15.67
C PHE A 69 -1.41 10.46 15.43
N VAL A 70 -2.56 9.93 15.01
CA VAL A 70 -2.76 8.55 14.56
C VAL A 70 -3.65 8.55 13.32
N VAL A 71 -3.30 7.72 12.33
CA VAL A 71 -4.12 7.51 11.12
C VAL A 71 -4.70 6.11 11.15
N PHE A 72 -6.02 6.03 11.29
CA PHE A 72 -6.76 4.77 11.20
C PHE A 72 -6.95 4.38 9.74
N THR A 73 -6.78 3.10 9.41
CA THR A 73 -6.83 2.56 8.05
C THR A 73 -7.55 1.22 8.06
N ASP A 74 -8.73 1.16 8.70
CA ASP A 74 -9.54 -0.04 8.73
C ASP A 74 -9.79 -0.58 7.30
N HIS A 75 -9.88 -1.90 7.17
CA HIS A 75 -10.18 -2.55 5.90
C HIS A 75 -11.54 -2.08 5.33
N GLY A 76 -11.57 -1.78 4.03
CA GLY A 76 -12.80 -1.40 3.35
C GLY A 76 -12.64 -1.13 1.86
N ASP A 77 -13.75 -0.77 1.22
CA ASP A 77 -13.86 -0.47 -0.22
C ASP A 77 -13.91 1.03 -0.53
N ALA A 78 -13.56 1.86 0.46
CA ALA A 78 -13.61 3.32 0.45
C ALA A 78 -15.01 3.96 0.26
N THR A 79 -16.11 3.20 0.26
CA THR A 79 -17.47 3.77 0.11
C THR A 79 -18.03 4.35 1.40
N ARG A 80 -17.47 3.95 2.55
CA ARG A 80 -17.78 4.54 3.86
C ARG A 80 -17.31 6.00 3.89
N ARG A 81 -18.14 6.90 4.40
CA ARG A 81 -17.72 8.28 4.67
C ARG A 81 -16.62 8.28 5.73
N PRO A 82 -15.46 8.90 5.45
CA PRO A 82 -14.43 9.07 6.47
C PRO A 82 -14.96 9.90 7.63
N ASP A 83 -14.58 9.53 8.84
CA ASP A 83 -14.86 10.31 10.03
C ASP A 83 -14.11 11.64 9.98
N PRO A 84 -14.72 12.75 10.42
CA PRO A 84 -14.03 14.02 10.46
C PRO A 84 -12.85 13.96 11.45
N PRO A 85 -11.75 14.69 11.18
CA PRO A 85 -10.64 14.78 12.12
C PRO A 85 -11.08 15.24 13.50
N VAL A 86 -10.57 14.57 14.54
CA VAL A 86 -10.95 14.85 15.93
C VAL A 86 -9.78 14.58 16.87
N TYR A 87 -9.65 15.40 17.92
CA TYR A 87 -8.74 15.09 19.01
C TYR A 87 -9.38 14.09 19.97
N ARG A 88 -8.75 12.93 20.16
CA ARG A 88 -9.11 11.94 21.19
C ARG A 88 -7.93 11.77 22.12
N SER A 89 -8.14 11.93 23.43
CA SER A 89 -7.05 11.85 24.43
C SER A 89 -5.85 12.77 24.12
N GLY A 90 -6.08 13.92 23.49
CA GLY A 90 -5.02 14.87 23.09
C GLY A 90 -4.22 14.46 21.84
N VAL A 91 -4.62 13.39 21.14
CA VAL A 91 -4.02 12.92 19.88
C VAL A 91 -4.95 13.25 18.72
N LEU A 92 -4.41 13.81 17.64
CA LEU A 92 -5.15 14.07 16.42
C LEU A 92 -5.44 12.74 15.71
N CYS A 93 -6.70 12.34 15.64
CA CYS A 93 -7.13 11.15 14.93
C CYS A 93 -7.59 11.50 13.51
N LEU A 94 -6.99 10.83 12.53
CA LEU A 94 -7.31 10.92 11.11
C LEU A 94 -7.88 9.58 10.64
N ASP A 95 -8.76 9.62 9.66
CA ASP A 95 -9.44 8.44 9.11
C ASP A 95 -9.05 8.25 7.64
N GLY A 96 -8.64 7.03 7.31
CA GLY A 96 -8.34 6.55 5.97
C GLY A 96 -8.91 5.15 5.78
N VAL A 97 -8.44 4.43 4.77
CA VAL A 97 -8.89 3.08 4.46
C VAL A 97 -7.75 2.25 3.88
N GLU A 98 -7.65 0.99 4.29
CA GLU A 98 -6.81 0.00 3.60
C GLU A 98 -7.69 -0.84 2.66
N ILE A 99 -7.38 -0.77 1.36
CA ILE A 99 -8.13 -1.42 0.30
C ILE A 99 -7.38 -2.69 -0.12
N SER A 100 -8.04 -3.83 -0.02
CA SER A 100 -7.52 -5.08 -0.59
C SER A 100 -7.73 -5.10 -2.10
N THR A 101 -6.63 -5.26 -2.85
CA THR A 101 -6.64 -5.37 -4.32
C THR A 101 -6.16 -6.77 -4.73
N THR A 102 -6.27 -7.12 -6.01
CA THR A 102 -5.69 -8.37 -6.54
C THR A 102 -4.15 -8.34 -6.57
N GLY A 103 -3.54 -7.16 -6.42
CA GLY A 103 -2.10 -6.93 -6.49
C GLY A 103 -1.47 -6.46 -5.18
N GLY A 104 -2.08 -6.76 -4.03
CA GLY A 104 -1.64 -6.37 -2.68
C GLY A 104 -2.59 -5.38 -2.00
N HIS A 105 -2.21 -4.86 -0.84
CA HIS A 105 -3.02 -3.84 -0.15
C HIS A 105 -2.58 -2.42 -0.49
N TYR A 106 -3.55 -1.51 -0.44
CA TYR A 106 -3.37 -0.10 -0.76
C TYR A 106 -4.05 0.79 0.28
N VAL A 107 -3.26 1.57 1.01
CA VAL A 107 -3.79 2.56 1.96
C VAL A 107 -4.14 3.84 1.21
N ALA A 108 -5.35 4.35 1.38
CA ALA A 108 -5.80 5.63 0.84
C ALA A 108 -6.12 6.62 1.97
N LEU A 109 -5.47 7.77 1.92
CA LEU A 109 -5.63 8.87 2.88
C LEU A 109 -6.19 10.12 2.17
N ASP A 110 -6.76 11.05 2.94
CA ASP A 110 -7.15 12.39 2.46
C ASP A 110 -8.05 12.37 1.22
N MET A 111 -9.05 11.49 1.25
CA MET A 111 -9.94 11.19 0.14
C MET A 111 -11.39 11.23 0.63
N PRO A 112 -12.35 11.76 -0.16
CA PRO A 112 -13.77 11.61 0.14
C PRO A 112 -14.21 10.14 0.00
N ALA A 113 -15.45 9.86 0.43
CA ALA A 113 -16.08 8.57 0.13
C ALA A 113 -16.11 8.31 -1.38
N SER A 114 -15.71 7.11 -1.79
CA SER A 114 -15.85 6.68 -3.17
C SER A 114 -17.32 6.47 -3.53
N PRO A 115 -17.78 6.92 -4.72
CA PRO A 115 -19.15 6.67 -5.17
C PRO A 115 -19.45 5.19 -5.41
N TYR A 116 -18.42 4.36 -5.60
CA TYR A 116 -18.52 2.92 -5.83
C TYR A 116 -17.39 2.15 -5.13
N PRO A 117 -17.54 0.83 -4.89
CA PRO A 117 -16.49 0.01 -4.25
C PRO A 117 -15.17 0.05 -5.00
N LEU A 118 -14.10 0.42 -4.30
CA LEU A 118 -12.73 0.29 -4.81
C LEU A 118 -12.23 -1.12 -4.51
N HIS A 119 -12.07 -1.91 -5.57
CA HIS A 119 -11.58 -3.29 -5.51
C HIS A 119 -10.95 -3.67 -6.86
N GLY A 120 -10.52 -4.93 -7.01
CA GLY A 120 -9.99 -5.45 -8.27
C GLY A 120 -8.51 -5.12 -8.46
N GLU A 121 -8.11 -4.76 -9.68
CA GLU A 121 -6.70 -4.54 -10.01
C GLU A 121 -6.09 -3.36 -9.25
N ALA A 122 -4.90 -3.55 -8.68
CA ALA A 122 -4.20 -2.53 -7.91
C ALA A 122 -4.02 -1.21 -8.69
N ARG A 123 -3.71 -1.30 -9.99
CA ARG A 123 -3.59 -0.17 -10.90
C ARG A 123 -4.85 0.70 -10.93
N ASP A 124 -6.01 0.06 -10.98
CA ASP A 124 -7.30 0.72 -11.12
C ASP A 124 -7.70 1.41 -9.82
N VAL A 125 -7.40 0.79 -8.68
CA VAL A 125 -7.56 1.40 -7.35
C VAL A 125 -6.64 2.62 -7.20
N VAL A 126 -5.38 2.53 -7.64
CA VAL A 126 -4.44 3.68 -7.62
C VAL A 126 -4.98 4.83 -8.47
N GLU A 127 -5.48 4.55 -9.68
CA GLU A 127 -6.11 5.55 -10.55
C GLU A 127 -7.31 6.22 -9.86
N ASP A 128 -8.17 5.43 -9.21
CA ASP A 128 -9.36 5.94 -8.54
C ASP A 128 -9.05 6.80 -7.32
N VAL A 129 -8.12 6.36 -6.47
CA VAL A 129 -7.66 7.15 -5.32
C VAL A 129 -7.11 8.49 -5.79
N ARG A 130 -6.30 8.50 -6.84
CA ARG A 130 -5.78 9.73 -7.43
C ARG A 130 -6.87 10.61 -8.03
N ARG A 131 -7.84 10.03 -8.76
CA ARG A 131 -8.98 10.75 -9.35
C ARG A 131 -9.85 11.40 -8.27
N LEU A 132 -9.99 10.77 -7.11
CA LEU A 132 -10.71 11.29 -5.95
C LEU A 132 -9.88 12.29 -5.11
N GLY A 133 -8.64 12.60 -5.52
CA GLY A 133 -7.76 13.54 -4.83
C GLY A 133 -7.04 12.96 -3.60
N GLY A 134 -7.16 11.65 -3.37
CA GLY A 134 -6.51 10.95 -2.26
C GLY A 134 -4.99 10.90 -2.38
N PHE A 135 -4.35 10.45 -1.30
CA PHE A 135 -2.95 10.10 -1.23
C PHE A 135 -2.83 8.61 -0.97
N GLY A 136 -2.26 7.88 -1.92
CA GLY A 136 -2.27 6.43 -1.88
C GLY A 136 -0.89 5.80 -1.66
N ILE A 137 -0.84 4.81 -0.76
CA ILE A 137 0.38 4.19 -0.24
C ILE A 137 0.33 2.68 -0.50
N ALA A 138 1.36 2.14 -1.15
CA ALA A 138 1.55 0.69 -1.23
C ALA A 138 1.92 0.14 0.16
N ALA A 139 0.99 -0.61 0.75
CA ALA A 139 1.09 -1.15 2.10
C ALA A 139 1.92 -2.45 2.12
N HIS A 140 2.73 -2.63 3.18
CA HIS A 140 3.57 -3.83 3.43
C HIS A 140 4.02 -4.58 2.16
N PRO A 141 4.70 -3.88 1.23
CA PRO A 141 4.87 -4.31 -0.17
C PRO A 141 5.71 -5.57 -0.32
N ASP A 142 6.52 -5.93 0.68
CA ASP A 142 7.38 -7.11 0.73
C ASP A 142 6.86 -8.21 1.66
N SER A 143 5.58 -8.14 2.06
CA SER A 143 4.94 -9.17 2.88
C SER A 143 5.19 -10.59 2.32
N PRO A 144 5.55 -11.57 3.17
CA PRO A 144 5.68 -12.97 2.76
C PRO A 144 4.38 -13.59 2.26
N LYS A 145 3.22 -13.01 2.60
CA LYS A 145 1.90 -13.47 2.15
C LYS A 145 1.62 -12.96 0.72
N PRO A 146 1.45 -13.85 -0.27
CA PRO A 146 1.26 -13.44 -1.67
C PRO A 146 0.09 -12.49 -1.90
N GLN A 147 -1.00 -12.66 -1.15
CA GLN A 147 -2.21 -11.82 -1.24
C GLN A 147 -2.03 -10.41 -0.68
N LEU A 148 -1.06 -10.20 0.23
CA LEU A 148 -0.76 -8.90 0.81
C LEU A 148 0.32 -8.16 0.00
N ARG A 149 1.27 -8.92 -0.54
CA ARG A 149 2.44 -8.41 -1.25
C ARG A 149 2.06 -7.54 -2.44
N TRP A 150 2.68 -6.37 -2.53
CA TRP A 150 2.50 -5.46 -3.65
C TRP A 150 3.12 -5.99 -4.95
N GLN A 151 2.31 -6.02 -6.01
CA GLN A 151 2.71 -6.54 -7.32
C GLN A 151 2.73 -5.47 -8.41
N GLU A 152 1.97 -4.38 -8.25
CA GLU A 152 1.76 -3.39 -9.30
C GLU A 152 2.77 -2.22 -9.22
N TRP A 153 4.03 -2.50 -9.57
CA TRP A 153 5.12 -1.53 -9.48
C TRP A 153 5.09 -0.45 -10.56
N THR A 154 4.26 -0.60 -11.60
CA THR A 154 4.13 0.40 -12.67
C THR A 154 3.08 1.46 -12.35
N ALA A 155 2.19 1.20 -11.39
CA ALA A 155 1.18 2.18 -10.98
C ALA A 155 1.80 3.42 -10.30
N PRO A 156 1.22 4.61 -10.53
CA PRO A 156 1.73 5.86 -10.01
C PRO A 156 1.26 6.13 -8.55
N PHE A 157 1.48 5.20 -7.63
CA PHE A 157 1.16 5.38 -6.21
C PHE A 157 2.03 6.47 -5.55
N ASP A 158 1.51 7.23 -4.60
CA ASP A 158 2.20 8.39 -4.04
C ASP A 158 3.25 8.03 -2.98
N GLY A 159 3.01 6.96 -2.21
CA GLY A 159 3.87 6.52 -1.12
C GLY A 159 4.05 5.00 -1.02
N ILE A 160 5.01 4.58 -0.20
CA ILE A 160 5.30 3.16 0.06
C ILE A 160 5.74 2.96 1.50
N GLU A 161 5.31 1.85 2.11
CA GLU A 161 5.83 1.40 3.39
C GLU A 161 7.15 0.67 3.19
N LEU A 162 8.27 1.27 3.62
CA LEU A 162 9.58 0.60 3.59
C LEU A 162 9.88 -0.21 4.84
N LEU A 163 9.05 -0.02 5.88
CA LEU A 163 9.18 -0.70 7.15
C LEU A 163 7.81 -1.09 7.66
N ASN A 164 7.65 -2.38 7.96
CA ASN A 164 6.43 -2.91 8.56
C ASN A 164 6.80 -4.03 9.56
N PRO A 165 6.51 -3.87 10.86
CA PRO A 165 6.85 -4.87 11.87
C PRO A 165 6.14 -6.22 11.72
N ASP A 166 4.89 -6.26 11.22
CA ASP A 166 4.21 -7.54 10.92
C ASP A 166 4.95 -8.30 9.82
N THR A 167 5.37 -7.61 8.76
CA THR A 167 6.20 -8.18 7.70
C THR A 167 7.53 -8.69 8.24
N SER A 168 8.21 -7.91 9.09
CA SER A 168 9.46 -8.32 9.74
C SER A 168 9.29 -9.60 10.57
N TRP A 169 8.21 -9.68 11.35
CA TRP A 169 7.84 -10.88 12.11
C TRP A 169 7.60 -12.08 11.18
N ARG A 170 6.82 -11.90 10.10
CA ARG A 170 6.53 -12.99 9.15
C ARG A 170 7.78 -13.49 8.43
N LEU A 171 8.74 -12.63 8.15
CA LEU A 171 10.03 -13.04 7.58
C LEU A 171 10.80 -13.95 8.56
N TRP A 172 10.82 -13.62 9.86
CA TRP A 172 11.40 -14.50 10.88
C TRP A 172 10.67 -15.85 10.96
N THR A 173 9.33 -15.85 10.95
CA THR A 173 8.58 -17.12 10.98
C THR A 173 8.82 -17.93 9.71
N GLN A 174 8.95 -17.27 8.56
CA GLN A 174 9.29 -17.92 7.30
C GLN A 174 10.68 -18.60 7.38
N GLN A 175 11.70 -17.89 7.86
CA GLN A 175 13.04 -18.43 8.06
C GLN A 175 13.04 -19.61 9.07
N ALA A 176 12.31 -19.49 10.18
CA ALA A 176 12.23 -20.53 11.22
C ALA A 176 11.54 -21.83 10.76
N THR A 177 10.73 -21.75 9.70
CA THR A 177 9.97 -22.87 9.11
C THR A 177 10.51 -23.31 7.75
N ALA A 178 11.59 -22.69 7.26
CA ALA A 178 12.17 -22.97 5.94
C ALA A 178 12.54 -24.45 5.76
N ALA A 179 13.18 -25.07 6.77
CA ALA A 179 13.54 -26.49 6.73
C ALA A 179 12.36 -27.47 6.68
N ILE A 180 11.15 -27.02 7.08
CA ILE A 180 9.92 -27.82 6.98
C ILE A 180 9.31 -27.66 5.60
N ARG A 181 9.29 -26.44 5.05
CA ARG A 181 8.66 -26.14 3.75
C ARG A 181 9.52 -26.50 2.54
N SER A 182 10.83 -26.42 2.66
CA SER A 182 11.76 -26.70 1.56
C SER A 182 13.04 -27.35 2.10
N PRO A 183 12.99 -28.64 2.48
CA PRO A 183 14.10 -29.33 3.15
C PRO A 183 15.39 -29.36 2.30
N GLN A 184 15.27 -29.35 0.96
CA GLN A 184 16.42 -29.40 0.07
C GLN A 184 17.15 -28.05 -0.13
N SER A 185 16.54 -26.91 0.22
CA SER A 185 17.10 -25.57 -0.05
C SER A 185 17.38 -24.74 1.21
N SER A 186 17.02 -25.24 2.39
CA SER A 186 17.20 -24.50 3.64
C SER A 186 18.63 -24.61 4.19
N ALA A 187 19.27 -23.49 4.47
CA ALA A 187 20.50 -23.46 5.27
C ALA A 187 20.18 -23.76 6.75
N PRO A 188 20.68 -24.86 7.34
CA PRO A 188 20.30 -25.28 8.70
C PRO A 188 20.60 -24.23 9.78
N GLY A 189 21.72 -23.50 9.64
CA GLY A 189 22.13 -22.45 10.58
C GLY A 189 21.12 -21.30 10.67
N SER A 190 20.68 -20.76 9.52
CA SER A 190 19.69 -19.66 9.47
C SER A 190 18.36 -20.04 10.13
N THR A 191 17.91 -21.28 9.91
CA THR A 191 16.66 -21.79 10.51
C THR A 191 16.74 -21.84 12.04
N TRP A 192 17.84 -22.36 12.59
CA TRP A 192 18.03 -22.43 14.04
C TRP A 192 18.15 -21.05 14.69
N HIS A 193 18.88 -20.13 14.05
CA HIS A 193 18.99 -18.74 14.52
C HIS A 193 17.62 -18.07 14.61
N ALA A 194 16.78 -18.21 13.56
CA ALA A 194 15.43 -17.66 13.55
C ALA A 194 14.53 -18.26 14.66
N ARG A 195 14.55 -19.59 14.83
CA ARG A 195 13.79 -20.27 15.91
C ARG A 195 14.20 -19.78 17.29
N ARG A 196 15.51 -19.68 17.55
CA ARG A 196 16.03 -19.17 18.83
C ARG A 196 15.63 -17.72 19.06
N ARG A 197 15.66 -16.89 18.02
CA ARG A 197 15.29 -15.47 18.11
C ARG A 197 13.80 -15.29 18.43
N LEU A 198 12.92 -16.04 17.75
CA LEU A 198 11.48 -16.02 18.01
C LEU A 198 11.14 -16.55 19.41
N ALA A 199 11.78 -17.63 19.85
CA ALA A 199 11.59 -18.17 21.20
C ALA A 199 12.04 -17.18 22.29
N ALA A 200 13.19 -16.53 22.11
CA ALA A 200 13.65 -15.48 23.00
C ALA A 200 12.65 -14.30 23.03
N ALA A 201 12.17 -13.85 21.86
CA ALA A 201 11.19 -12.76 21.80
C ALA A 201 9.89 -13.07 22.55
N LEU A 202 9.37 -14.30 22.48
CA LEU A 202 8.19 -14.71 23.26
C LEU A 202 8.42 -14.63 24.77
N LEU A 203 9.64 -14.98 25.23
CA LEU A 203 10.02 -14.92 26.64
C LEU A 203 10.28 -13.48 27.12
N ASP A 204 10.87 -12.65 26.26
CA ASP A 204 11.33 -11.30 26.57
C ASP A 204 10.20 -10.26 26.48
N TYR A 205 9.18 -10.51 25.65
CA TYR A 205 8.08 -9.58 25.39
C TYR A 205 7.39 -9.05 26.65
N PRO A 206 7.02 -9.87 27.66
CA PRO A 206 6.38 -9.36 28.87
C PRO A 206 7.22 -8.37 29.69
N PHE A 207 8.55 -8.37 29.51
CA PHE A 207 9.48 -7.55 30.28
C PHE A 207 9.92 -6.28 29.53
N ARG A 208 10.12 -6.38 28.21
CA ARG A 208 10.54 -5.27 27.33
C ARG A 208 9.85 -5.36 25.97
N PRO A 209 8.53 -5.11 25.88
CA PRO A 209 7.77 -5.46 24.68
C PRO A 209 8.20 -4.62 23.47
N ALA A 210 8.40 -3.30 23.65
CA ALA A 210 8.79 -2.41 22.55
C ALA A 210 10.20 -2.73 22.03
N GLU A 211 11.19 -2.92 22.92
CA GLU A 211 12.56 -3.29 22.54
C GLU A 211 12.63 -4.70 21.93
N THR A 212 11.75 -5.60 22.37
CA THR A 212 11.63 -6.95 21.80
C THR A 212 11.15 -6.89 20.37
N ILE A 213 10.05 -6.17 20.10
CA ILE A 213 9.53 -6.02 18.74
C ILE A 213 10.54 -5.26 17.87
N ALA A 214 11.14 -4.17 18.36
CA ALA A 214 12.15 -3.40 17.63
C ALA A 214 13.34 -4.28 17.22
N GLY A 215 13.78 -5.18 18.09
CA GLY A 215 14.84 -6.12 17.79
C GLY A 215 14.47 -7.24 16.81
N LEU A 216 13.22 -7.33 16.36
CA LEU A 216 12.76 -8.23 15.30
C LEU A 216 12.62 -7.54 13.95
N ILE A 217 12.74 -6.22 13.89
CA ILE A 217 12.67 -5.46 12.65
C ILE A 217 13.77 -5.94 11.70
N GLN A 218 13.38 -6.24 10.47
CA GLN A 218 14.29 -6.62 9.38
C GLN A 218 14.18 -5.58 8.28
N ALA A 219 15.31 -5.01 7.86
CA ALA A 219 15.38 -4.20 6.66
C ALA A 219 15.36 -5.12 5.42
N SER A 220 14.64 -4.72 4.38
CA SER A 220 14.51 -5.46 3.13
C SER A 220 15.29 -4.76 2.03
N ASP A 221 16.49 -5.28 1.74
CA ASP A 221 17.35 -4.72 0.67
C ASP A 221 16.61 -4.71 -0.67
N ALA A 222 15.89 -5.80 -0.98
CA ALA A 222 15.12 -5.92 -2.22
C ALA A 222 14.06 -4.82 -2.35
N LEU A 223 13.39 -4.46 -1.25
CA LEU A 223 12.41 -3.39 -1.23
C LEU A 223 13.09 -2.01 -1.40
N ALA A 224 14.21 -1.79 -0.72
CA ALA A 224 15.00 -0.56 -0.87
C ALA A 224 15.49 -0.38 -2.32
N TYR A 225 15.98 -1.43 -2.99
CA TYR A 225 16.38 -1.39 -4.40
C TYR A 225 15.21 -1.06 -5.34
N ARG A 226 14.04 -1.69 -5.13
CA ARG A 226 12.84 -1.41 -5.94
C ARG A 226 12.37 0.04 -5.77
N TRP A 227 12.34 0.53 -4.54
CA TRP A 227 12.02 1.93 -4.27
C TRP A 227 13.04 2.87 -4.90
N ALA A 228 14.34 2.61 -4.76
CA ALA A 228 15.39 3.44 -5.35
C ALA A 228 15.23 3.56 -6.87
N ALA A 229 14.91 2.44 -7.55
CA ALA A 229 14.62 2.44 -8.98
C ALA A 229 13.42 3.32 -9.34
N LEU A 230 12.34 3.30 -8.56
CA LEU A 230 11.18 4.19 -8.75
C LEU A 230 11.54 5.66 -8.48
N ALA A 231 12.29 5.91 -7.42
CA ALA A 231 12.67 7.24 -6.97
C ALA A 231 13.50 8.00 -8.01
N THR A 232 14.24 7.30 -8.88
CA THR A 232 14.93 7.94 -10.02
C THR A 232 13.97 8.56 -11.03
N ARG A 233 12.74 8.07 -11.16
CA ARG A 233 11.78 8.50 -12.19
C ARG A 233 10.71 9.45 -11.68
N ARG A 234 10.35 9.34 -10.40
CA ARG A 234 9.28 10.12 -9.78
C ARG A 234 9.48 10.22 -8.28
N ARG A 235 8.86 11.21 -7.65
CA ARG A 235 8.77 11.29 -6.19
C ARG A 235 7.91 10.13 -5.66
N VAL A 236 8.38 9.49 -4.60
CA VAL A 236 7.68 8.43 -3.87
C VAL A 236 8.00 8.58 -2.38
N VAL A 237 7.00 8.97 -1.61
CA VAL A 237 7.14 9.16 -0.16
C VAL A 237 7.39 7.81 0.52
N THR A 238 8.34 7.76 1.44
CA THR A 238 8.61 6.58 2.26
C THR A 238 8.00 6.77 3.65
N LEU A 239 7.31 5.74 4.12
CA LEU A 239 6.68 5.69 5.44
C LEU A 239 6.98 4.36 6.11
N ALA A 240 6.64 4.27 7.39
CA ALA A 240 6.59 3.02 8.14
C ALA A 240 5.15 2.76 8.61
N GLY A 241 4.58 1.65 8.18
CA GLY A 241 3.24 1.20 8.60
C GLY A 241 3.35 0.27 9.78
N ILE A 242 2.62 0.53 10.86
CA ILE A 242 2.65 -0.36 12.04
C ILE A 242 1.76 -1.59 11.86
N ASP A 243 0.72 -1.50 11.02
CA ASP A 243 -0.23 -2.56 10.73
C ASP A 243 -0.81 -3.17 12.02
N ALA A 244 -1.16 -2.27 12.95
CA ALA A 244 -1.48 -2.64 14.32
C ALA A 244 -2.93 -3.11 14.44
N HIS A 245 -3.09 -4.40 14.69
CA HIS A 245 -4.38 -5.04 14.97
C HIS A 245 -4.60 -5.38 16.45
N ALA A 246 -3.52 -5.31 17.24
CA ALA A 246 -3.44 -5.90 18.57
C ALA A 246 -3.83 -7.39 18.60
N ARG A 247 -3.60 -8.10 17.50
CA ARG A 247 -4.14 -9.44 17.27
C ARG A 247 -3.06 -10.35 16.66
N LEU A 248 -2.81 -11.48 17.32
CA LEU A 248 -2.05 -12.59 16.75
C LEU A 248 -2.97 -13.79 16.60
N ASP A 249 -3.30 -14.12 15.35
CA ASP A 249 -4.06 -15.32 15.04
C ASP A 249 -3.17 -16.57 15.14
N LEU A 250 -3.59 -17.55 15.93
CA LEU A 250 -2.89 -18.83 16.10
C LEU A 250 -3.18 -19.83 14.96
N ARG A 251 -4.06 -19.47 14.03
CA ARG A 251 -4.44 -20.22 12.81
C ARG A 251 -4.65 -19.23 11.66
N ASP A 252 -4.39 -19.64 10.42
CA ASP A 252 -4.48 -18.79 9.21
C ASP A 252 -5.91 -18.41 8.78
N ASP A 253 -6.91 -18.49 9.67
CA ASP A 253 -8.30 -18.14 9.36
C ASP A 253 -8.70 -16.81 10.07
N PRO A 254 -8.73 -15.68 9.33
CA PRO A 254 -9.08 -14.37 9.90
C PRO A 254 -10.51 -14.30 10.44
N SER A 255 -11.40 -15.21 10.01
CA SER A 255 -12.82 -15.23 10.39
C SER A 255 -13.10 -15.88 11.75
N ASN A 256 -12.15 -16.60 12.34
CA ASN A 256 -12.37 -17.37 13.57
C ASN A 256 -11.67 -16.71 14.79
N SER A 257 -12.30 -15.66 15.30
CA SER A 257 -11.82 -14.79 16.38
C SER A 257 -11.78 -15.40 17.78
N ARG A 258 -12.17 -16.68 17.96
CA ARG A 258 -12.22 -17.33 19.29
C ARG A 258 -10.86 -17.60 19.95
N TYR A 259 -9.76 -17.58 19.20
CA TYR A 259 -8.43 -17.98 19.70
C TYR A 259 -7.31 -16.97 19.39
N ALA A 260 -7.64 -15.72 19.08
CA ALA A 260 -6.63 -14.70 18.84
C ALA A 260 -6.03 -14.19 20.17
N LEU A 261 -4.71 -14.06 20.23
CA LEU A 261 -4.04 -13.47 21.38
C LEU A 261 -3.97 -11.94 21.21
N PRO A 262 -4.23 -11.15 22.26
CA PRO A 262 -4.22 -9.68 22.20
C PRO A 262 -2.79 -9.11 22.21
N LEU A 263 -1.94 -9.59 21.30
CA LEU A 263 -0.51 -9.35 21.26
C LEU A 263 -0.05 -9.17 19.80
N PRO A 264 0.84 -8.21 19.49
CA PRO A 264 1.34 -7.16 20.37
C PRO A 264 0.28 -6.07 20.61
N GLY A 265 0.09 -5.61 21.84
CA GLY A 265 -0.89 -4.57 22.14
C GLY A 265 -0.56 -3.21 21.49
N TYR A 266 -1.56 -2.34 21.31
CA TYR A 266 -1.39 -1.03 20.64
C TYR A 266 -0.29 -0.16 21.27
N GLU A 267 -0.30 0.04 22.59
CA GLU A 267 0.70 0.92 23.23
C GLU A 267 2.14 0.40 23.04
N PRO A 268 2.46 -0.89 23.30
CA PRO A 268 3.75 -1.45 22.94
C PRO A 268 4.14 -1.21 21.48
N SER A 269 3.24 -1.46 20.53
CA SER A 269 3.48 -1.24 19.09
C SER A 269 3.79 0.22 18.78
N PHE A 270 3.07 1.17 19.40
CA PHE A 270 3.32 2.61 19.26
C PHE A 270 4.61 3.09 19.93
N ARG A 271 5.20 2.28 20.82
CA ARG A 271 6.52 2.54 21.42
C ARG A 271 7.67 1.90 20.63
N VAL A 272 7.38 1.12 19.59
CA VAL A 272 8.40 0.51 18.71
C VAL A 272 8.98 1.53 17.76
N MET A 273 8.11 2.29 17.10
CA MET A 273 8.47 3.25 16.07
C MET A 273 7.44 4.37 15.95
N SER A 274 7.88 5.47 15.35
CA SER A 274 7.04 6.62 15.01
C SER A 274 7.47 7.24 13.69
N ILE A 275 6.53 7.94 13.05
CA ILE A 275 6.78 8.82 11.91
C ILE A 275 6.80 10.25 12.44
N HIS A 276 7.93 10.92 12.28
CA HIS A 276 8.10 12.31 12.64
C HIS A 276 7.81 13.17 11.42
N VAL A 277 6.72 13.95 11.45
CA VAL A 277 6.36 14.87 10.36
C VAL A 277 6.79 16.28 10.70
N ARG A 278 7.35 17.00 9.74
CA ARG A 278 7.69 18.42 9.84
C ARG A 278 6.53 19.26 9.29
N PRO A 279 5.71 19.87 10.16
CA PRO A 279 4.63 20.72 9.69
C PRO A 279 5.16 22.06 9.17
N ASP A 280 4.43 22.68 8.24
CA ASP A 280 4.74 24.01 7.71
C ASP A 280 4.50 25.14 8.73
N ARG A 281 3.74 24.84 9.79
CA ARG A 281 3.48 25.72 10.94
C ARG A 281 3.09 24.91 12.17
N ALA A 282 3.12 25.54 13.34
CA ALA A 282 2.66 24.90 14.58
C ALA A 282 1.18 24.48 14.50
N LEU A 283 0.84 23.37 15.17
CA LEU A 283 -0.54 22.92 15.32
C LEU A 283 -1.35 23.95 16.12
N SER A 284 -2.57 24.19 15.66
CA SER A 284 -3.49 25.19 16.19
C SER A 284 -4.34 24.69 17.37
N GLY A 285 -4.46 23.38 17.54
CA GLY A 285 -5.40 22.72 18.45
C GLY A 285 -6.78 22.50 17.83
N ILE A 286 -7.03 22.94 16.60
CA ILE A 286 -8.29 22.74 15.88
C ILE A 286 -8.12 21.57 14.93
N ALA A 287 -8.81 20.46 15.20
CA ALA A 287 -8.57 19.19 14.52
C ALA A 287 -8.68 19.26 12.98
N SER A 288 -9.65 19.98 12.42
CA SER A 288 -9.81 20.14 10.98
C SER A 288 -8.67 20.93 10.32
N VAL A 289 -8.15 21.94 11.01
CA VAL A 289 -7.02 22.76 10.56
C VAL A 289 -5.72 21.97 10.64
N ASP A 290 -5.54 21.26 11.76
CA ASP A 290 -4.33 20.50 12.06
C ASP A 290 -4.22 19.24 11.21
N ALA A 291 -5.35 18.61 10.86
CA ALA A 291 -5.39 17.53 9.88
C ALA A 291 -4.80 17.95 8.53
N ALA A 292 -5.16 19.13 8.03
CA ALA A 292 -4.62 19.64 6.78
C ALA A 292 -3.11 19.93 6.87
N ILE A 293 -2.62 20.39 8.02
CA ILE A 293 -1.18 20.61 8.26
C ILE A 293 -0.43 19.28 8.25
N VAL A 294 -0.88 18.30 9.04
CA VAL A 294 -0.26 16.97 9.13
C VAL A 294 -0.29 16.27 7.78
N MET A 295 -1.44 16.30 7.09
CA MET A 295 -1.60 15.61 5.82
C MET A 295 -0.74 16.24 4.73
N ARG A 296 -0.59 17.57 4.70
CA ARG A 296 0.33 18.25 3.76
C ARG A 296 1.78 17.81 3.97
N ALA A 297 2.22 17.69 5.23
CA ALA A 297 3.55 17.19 5.55
C ALA A 297 3.76 15.73 5.11
N ILE A 298 2.76 14.85 5.35
CA ILE A 298 2.78 13.44 4.89
C ILE A 298 2.85 13.39 3.35
N ARG A 299 1.96 14.10 2.65
CA ARG A 299 1.89 14.14 1.18
C ARG A 299 3.16 14.72 0.55
N GLY A 300 3.80 15.67 1.24
CA GLY A 300 5.07 16.26 0.84
C GLY A 300 6.28 15.36 1.09
N GLY A 301 6.15 14.31 1.90
CA GLY A 301 7.29 13.50 2.36
C GLY A 301 8.20 14.25 3.33
N HIS A 302 7.68 15.28 4.02
CA HIS A 302 8.42 16.04 5.03
C HIS A 302 8.43 15.26 6.33
N SER A 303 9.06 14.09 6.31
CA SER A 303 9.07 13.18 7.45
C SER A 303 10.27 12.24 7.45
N TYR A 304 10.55 11.70 8.63
CA TYR A 304 11.44 10.57 8.81
C TYR A 304 10.80 9.53 9.74
N THR A 305 11.26 8.28 9.63
CA THR A 305 10.88 7.19 10.53
C THR A 305 11.94 7.04 11.60
N ALA A 306 11.52 6.88 12.86
CA ALA A 306 12.38 6.53 13.98
C ALA A 306 11.92 5.22 14.62
N ILE A 307 12.86 4.33 14.96
CA ILE A 307 12.60 3.11 15.74
C ILE A 307 12.86 3.45 17.22
N ASP A 308 11.84 4.00 17.86
CA ASP A 308 11.84 4.45 19.27
C ASP A 308 12.19 3.35 20.29
N GLY A 309 12.00 2.07 19.93
CA GLY A 309 12.47 0.93 20.72
C GLY A 309 13.99 0.83 20.82
N ILE A 310 14.75 1.58 20.03
CA ILE A 310 16.22 1.65 20.07
C ILE A 310 16.69 2.86 20.87
N ALA A 311 16.23 4.06 20.50
CA ALA A 311 16.51 5.33 21.19
C ALA A 311 15.40 6.35 20.93
N THR A 312 15.03 7.15 21.93
CA THR A 312 13.88 8.08 21.84
C THR A 312 13.99 9.23 22.87
N PRO A 313 13.47 10.44 22.61
CA PRO A 313 12.91 10.90 21.33
C PRO A 313 14.00 11.13 20.28
N ALA A 314 13.73 10.73 19.04
CA ALA A 314 14.60 11.01 17.92
C ALA A 314 14.50 12.48 17.50
N SER A 315 15.64 13.06 17.10
CA SER A 315 15.68 14.34 16.40
C SER A 315 16.55 14.25 15.16
N PHE A 316 16.04 14.71 14.02
CA PHE A 316 16.71 14.59 12.73
C PHE A 316 16.32 15.70 11.74
N ALA A 317 17.29 16.13 10.93
CA ALA A 317 17.07 16.97 9.75
C ALA A 317 18.11 16.68 8.67
N LEU A 318 17.64 16.48 7.44
CA LEU A 318 18.45 16.46 6.22
C LEU A 318 18.08 17.66 5.35
N THR A 319 19.09 18.42 4.93
CA THR A 319 18.91 19.54 3.99
C THR A 319 19.90 19.44 2.84
N ALA A 320 19.49 19.88 1.66
CA ALA A 320 20.34 20.01 0.49
C ALA A 320 20.40 21.47 0.06
N THR A 321 21.59 21.96 -0.29
CA THR A 321 21.78 23.34 -0.76
C THR A 321 22.66 23.38 -1.99
N ASN A 322 22.24 24.12 -3.01
CA ASN A 322 23.05 24.53 -4.15
C ASN A 322 22.64 25.96 -4.60
N GLU A 323 22.99 26.35 -5.82
CA GLU A 323 22.64 27.66 -6.39
C GLU A 323 21.13 27.90 -6.60
N HIS A 324 20.32 26.83 -6.67
CA HIS A 324 18.87 26.91 -6.80
C HIS A 324 18.15 27.10 -5.46
N GLY A 325 18.86 27.02 -4.34
CA GLY A 325 18.32 27.26 -3.00
C GLY A 325 18.62 26.14 -2.01
N THR A 326 17.86 26.12 -0.92
CA THR A 326 17.92 25.11 0.13
C THR A 326 16.58 24.43 0.25
N VAL A 327 16.60 23.10 0.30
CA VAL A 327 15.41 22.26 0.47
C VAL A 327 15.62 21.21 1.55
N HIS A 328 14.55 20.57 2.01
CA HIS A 328 14.60 19.51 3.03
C HIS A 328 13.96 18.21 2.55
N GLU A 329 13.83 17.22 3.43
CA GLU A 329 13.27 15.91 3.11
C GLU A 329 11.91 16.02 2.40
N GLY A 330 11.74 15.27 1.31
CA GLY A 330 10.53 15.25 0.49
C GLY A 330 10.50 16.24 -0.69
N ASP A 331 11.38 17.25 -0.66
CA ASP A 331 11.42 18.30 -1.68
C ASP A 331 12.27 17.94 -2.90
N GLU A 332 12.12 18.75 -3.96
CA GLU A 332 12.95 18.71 -5.15
C GLU A 332 13.88 19.94 -5.24
N LEU A 333 15.13 19.71 -5.64
CA LEU A 333 16.14 20.73 -5.92
C LEU A 333 16.56 20.65 -7.39
N GLY A 334 16.74 21.80 -8.04
CA GLY A 334 17.27 21.82 -9.41
C GLY A 334 18.68 21.26 -9.49
N ALA A 335 18.96 20.43 -10.49
CA ALA A 335 20.30 19.98 -10.86
C ALA A 335 21.05 21.07 -11.64
N GLY A 336 22.39 21.03 -11.65
CA GLY A 336 23.22 21.97 -12.43
C GLY A 336 24.48 22.44 -11.72
N GLY A 337 24.51 22.41 -10.38
CA GLY A 337 25.65 22.83 -9.57
C GLY A 337 25.89 21.92 -8.35
N PRO A 338 27.11 21.93 -7.76
CA PRO A 338 27.45 21.08 -6.61
C PRO A 338 26.45 21.21 -5.46
N VAL A 339 26.03 20.07 -4.92
CA VAL A 339 25.08 20.00 -3.82
C VAL A 339 25.82 19.79 -2.49
N ARG A 340 25.44 20.54 -1.46
CA ARG A 340 25.89 20.29 -0.08
C ARG A 340 24.74 19.70 0.73
N LEU A 341 24.93 18.47 1.20
CA LEU A 341 23.99 17.77 2.07
C LEU A 341 24.41 18.00 3.51
N ARG A 342 23.55 18.61 4.33
CA ARG A 342 23.79 18.75 5.78
C ARG A 342 22.85 17.83 6.53
N VAL A 343 23.44 17.01 7.39
CA VAL A 343 22.72 16.09 8.28
C VAL A 343 22.87 16.60 9.70
N ARG A 344 21.76 16.74 10.42
CA ARG A 344 21.75 16.97 11.86
C ARG A 344 20.93 15.90 12.55
N SER A 345 21.42 15.37 13.67
CA SER A 345 20.68 14.42 14.48
C SER A 345 21.08 14.51 15.95
N ASN A 346 20.33 13.85 16.84
CA ASN A 346 20.75 13.58 18.21
C ASN A 346 21.30 12.15 18.39
N ALA A 347 21.93 11.59 17.35
CA ALA A 347 22.52 10.25 17.38
C ALA A 347 23.55 10.10 18.50
N PRO A 348 23.48 9.02 19.30
CA PRO A 348 24.54 8.69 20.26
C PRO A 348 25.86 8.34 19.55
N PRO A 349 27.02 8.45 20.24
CA PRO A 349 28.32 8.15 19.64
C PRO A 349 28.46 6.71 19.09
N GLY A 350 27.72 5.76 19.67
CA GLY A 350 27.70 4.36 19.22
C GLY A 350 26.85 4.10 17.96
N PHE A 351 26.35 5.15 17.31
CA PHE A 351 25.52 5.06 16.12
C PHE A 351 26.30 5.57 14.92
N THR A 352 26.07 4.97 13.76
CA THR A 352 26.73 5.32 12.51
C THR A 352 25.70 5.86 11.52
N THR A 353 25.95 7.04 10.97
CA THR A 353 25.13 7.67 9.93
C THR A 353 25.69 7.36 8.55
N LYS A 354 24.80 6.98 7.63
CA LYS A 354 25.07 6.74 6.22
C LYS A 354 24.22 7.66 5.35
N VAL A 355 24.85 8.29 4.37
CA VAL A 355 24.22 9.10 3.33
C VAL A 355 24.22 8.29 2.04
N TRP A 356 23.06 8.20 1.40
CA TRP A 356 22.82 7.38 0.23
C TRP A 356 22.48 8.25 -0.98
N ASN A 357 22.85 7.78 -2.17
CA ASN A 357 22.34 8.25 -3.46
C ASN A 357 21.64 7.08 -4.17
N GLY A 358 20.31 7.10 -4.22
CA GLY A 358 19.52 5.98 -4.70
C GLY A 358 19.81 4.73 -3.87
N ALA A 359 20.40 3.70 -4.51
CA ALA A 359 20.79 2.45 -3.85
C ALA A 359 22.29 2.37 -3.53
N THR A 360 23.06 3.43 -3.77
CA THR A 360 24.52 3.45 -3.56
C THR A 360 24.87 4.30 -2.35
N GLU A 361 25.75 3.79 -1.48
CA GLU A 361 26.28 4.56 -0.36
C GLU A 361 27.17 5.70 -0.90
N LEU A 362 26.78 6.95 -0.63
CA LEU A 362 27.55 8.14 -1.02
C LEU A 362 28.65 8.43 0.01
N SER A 363 28.31 8.31 1.29
CA SER A 363 29.20 8.55 2.41
C SER A 363 28.71 7.80 3.64
N GLY A 364 29.61 7.31 4.47
CA GLY A 364 29.28 6.53 5.65
C GLY A 364 30.30 6.74 6.77
N ASP A 365 30.14 5.99 7.85
CA ASP A 365 31.00 6.03 9.04
C ASP A 365 31.01 7.38 9.78
N HIS A 366 29.91 8.15 9.67
CA HIS A 366 29.75 9.41 10.41
C HIS A 366 29.18 9.15 11.80
N HIS A 367 29.83 9.72 12.82
CA HIS A 367 29.44 9.62 14.24
C HIS A 367 29.08 10.99 14.83
N GLU A 368 29.31 12.05 14.06
CA GLU A 368 29.00 13.42 14.41
C GLU A 368 27.49 13.68 14.32
N GLN A 369 27.01 14.55 15.21
CA GLN A 369 25.60 14.96 15.25
C GLN A 369 25.27 16.06 14.23
N ASP A 370 26.26 16.75 13.65
CA ASP A 370 26.10 17.78 12.63
C ASP A 370 27.31 17.76 11.69
N PHE A 371 27.08 17.41 10.43
CA PHE A 371 28.13 17.34 9.42
C PHE A 371 27.58 17.64 8.02
N THR A 372 28.47 17.88 7.07
CA THR A 372 28.13 18.17 5.67
C THR A 372 28.87 17.24 4.73
N VAL A 373 28.17 16.72 3.73
CA VAL A 373 28.70 15.86 2.67
C VAL A 373 28.59 16.60 1.33
N PRO A 374 29.69 16.78 0.58
CA PRO A 374 29.64 17.29 -0.78
C PRO A 374 29.07 16.21 -1.72
N ALA A 375 28.26 16.63 -2.68
CA ALA A 375 27.65 15.76 -3.68
C ALA A 375 27.68 16.43 -5.07
N SER A 376 27.57 15.62 -6.13
CA SER A 376 27.57 16.12 -7.50
C SER A 376 26.32 16.98 -7.79
N GLY A 377 26.39 17.79 -8.85
CA GLY A 377 25.24 18.55 -9.36
C GLY A 377 24.33 17.75 -10.30
N GLU A 378 24.58 16.45 -10.44
CA GLU A 378 23.82 15.56 -11.32
C GLU A 378 22.48 15.16 -10.69
N PRO A 379 21.47 14.75 -11.49
CA PRO A 379 20.24 14.21 -10.97
C PRO A 379 20.48 13.03 -10.01
N ALA A 380 19.89 13.10 -8.83
CA ALA A 380 20.18 12.20 -7.72
C ALA A 380 19.01 12.10 -6.73
N VAL A 381 19.05 11.07 -5.89
CA VAL A 381 18.05 10.84 -4.84
C VAL A 381 18.78 10.64 -3.52
N TYR A 382 18.86 11.68 -2.70
CA TYR A 382 19.63 11.63 -1.45
C TYR A 382 18.76 11.31 -0.26
N TRP A 383 19.16 10.34 0.55
CA TRP A 383 18.47 10.00 1.80
C TRP A 383 19.48 9.49 2.84
N VAL A 384 19.07 9.43 4.10
CA VAL A 384 19.95 9.10 5.23
C VAL A 384 19.40 7.93 6.03
N GLU A 385 20.31 7.08 6.48
CA GLU A 385 20.07 6.02 7.45
C GLU A 385 21.01 6.17 8.64
N ILE A 386 20.51 6.00 9.86
CA ILE A 386 21.33 5.96 11.07
C ILE A 386 21.15 4.59 11.71
N LEU A 387 22.25 3.87 11.96
CA LEU A 387 22.26 2.53 12.53
C LEU A 387 22.85 2.53 13.94
N SER A 388 22.31 1.73 14.85
CA SER A 388 22.90 1.50 16.18
C SER A 388 23.99 0.42 16.09
N THR A 389 25.22 0.82 15.75
CA THR A 389 26.35 -0.09 15.47
C THR A 389 27.06 -0.59 16.72
N ASP A 390 26.82 0.01 17.87
CA ASP A 390 27.27 -0.42 19.20
C ASP A 390 26.53 -1.66 19.76
N ARG A 391 25.57 -2.20 19.02
CA ARG A 391 24.78 -3.39 19.40
C ARG A 391 25.29 -4.65 18.68
N PRO A 392 25.13 -5.85 19.27
CA PRO A 392 25.57 -7.11 18.64
C PRO A 392 24.97 -7.38 17.25
N SER A 393 23.85 -6.75 16.93
CA SER A 393 23.26 -6.75 15.59
C SER A 393 22.83 -5.31 15.31
N PRO A 394 23.44 -4.63 14.33
CA PRO A 394 23.04 -3.29 13.95
C PRO A 394 21.57 -3.26 13.55
N VAL A 395 20.83 -2.30 14.09
CA VAL A 395 19.43 -2.05 13.76
C VAL A 395 19.34 -0.62 13.23
N VAL A 396 18.53 -0.42 12.20
CA VAL A 396 18.19 0.93 11.74
C VAL A 396 17.50 1.65 12.90
N TRP A 397 17.92 2.88 13.18
CA TRP A 397 17.26 3.74 14.15
C TRP A 397 16.47 4.83 13.45
N ILE A 398 17.09 5.56 12.51
CA ILE A 398 16.41 6.61 11.73
C ILE A 398 16.55 6.30 10.25
N ARG A 399 15.46 6.52 9.51
CA ARG A 399 15.44 6.53 8.04
C ARG A 399 14.69 7.76 7.56
N SER A 400 15.33 8.60 6.76
CA SER A 400 14.71 9.82 6.21
C SER A 400 13.89 9.55 4.95
N ASN A 401 12.97 10.46 4.63
CA ASN A 401 12.55 10.62 3.24
C ASN A 401 13.70 11.16 2.38
N ALA A 402 13.55 11.02 1.06
CA ALA A 402 14.57 11.47 0.12
C ALA A 402 14.43 12.95 -0.22
N ILE A 403 15.55 13.57 -0.58
CA ILE A 403 15.62 14.82 -1.34
C ILE A 403 15.92 14.45 -2.79
N TYR A 404 15.16 15.03 -3.72
CA TYR A 404 15.26 14.72 -5.14
C TYR A 404 15.98 15.84 -5.88
N VAL A 405 17.17 15.57 -6.42
CA VAL A 405 17.86 16.50 -7.32
C VAL A 405 17.44 16.16 -8.74
N ARG A 406 16.78 17.09 -9.43
CA ARG A 406 16.14 16.86 -10.73
C ARG A 406 16.71 17.78 -11.80
N GLY A 407 17.03 17.21 -12.96
CA GLY A 407 17.32 17.99 -14.17
C GLY A 407 16.06 18.65 -14.74
N SER A 408 16.24 19.58 -15.67
CA SER A 408 15.15 20.23 -16.41
C SER A 408 14.46 19.31 -17.44
N GLU A 409 14.94 18.08 -17.61
CA GLU A 409 14.42 17.16 -18.61
C GLU A 409 13.06 16.59 -18.17
N PRO A 410 12.02 16.65 -19.03
CA PRO A 410 10.72 16.10 -18.71
C PRO A 410 10.84 14.59 -18.43
N PRO A 411 10.07 14.02 -17.50
CA PRO A 411 10.05 12.58 -17.30
C PRO A 411 9.71 11.88 -18.63
N ALA A 412 10.47 10.83 -18.96
CA ALA A 412 10.28 10.06 -20.18
C ALA A 412 8.82 9.62 -20.29
N ARG A 413 8.14 10.04 -21.37
CA ARG A 413 6.77 9.60 -21.62
C ARG A 413 6.77 8.09 -21.85
N PRO A 414 5.78 7.35 -21.31
CA PRO A 414 5.60 5.96 -21.67
C PRO A 414 5.48 5.84 -23.19
N PRO A 415 5.98 4.74 -23.79
CA PRO A 415 5.90 4.54 -25.23
C PRO A 415 4.45 4.65 -25.70
N THR A 416 4.20 5.52 -26.67
CA THR A 416 2.88 5.65 -27.29
C THR A 416 2.58 4.40 -28.09
N ARG A 417 1.44 3.75 -27.80
CA ARG A 417 0.92 2.62 -28.58
C ARG A 417 0.67 3.06 -30.03
N SER A 418 0.94 2.16 -30.99
CA SER A 418 0.74 2.42 -32.41
C SER A 418 -0.71 2.83 -32.73
N PRO A 419 -0.92 3.73 -33.71
CA PRO A 419 -2.27 4.04 -34.18
C PRO A 419 -2.91 2.82 -34.87
N ALA A 420 -4.24 2.78 -34.90
CA ALA A 420 -4.96 1.76 -35.65
C ALA A 420 -4.85 1.98 -37.16
N ALA A 421 -4.57 0.92 -37.92
CA ALA A 421 -4.62 0.94 -39.39
C ALA A 421 -5.93 0.38 -39.96
N ALA A 422 -6.66 -0.44 -39.19
CA ALA A 422 -7.97 -0.95 -39.58
C ALA A 422 -8.96 -0.91 -38.40
N SER A 423 -10.24 -0.69 -38.72
CA SER A 423 -11.34 -0.62 -37.76
C SER A 423 -12.56 -1.39 -38.28
N LEU A 424 -13.24 -2.12 -37.39
CA LEU A 424 -14.52 -2.79 -37.60
C LEU A 424 -15.53 -2.27 -36.56
N PRO A 425 -16.54 -1.49 -36.97
CA PRO A 425 -17.59 -1.07 -36.06
C PRO A 425 -18.42 -2.26 -35.62
N ILE A 426 -18.51 -2.47 -34.30
CA ILE A 426 -19.42 -3.42 -33.66
C ILE A 426 -20.68 -2.72 -33.12
N PHE A 427 -20.64 -1.39 -33.02
CA PHE A 427 -21.82 -0.54 -32.91
C PHE A 427 -21.54 0.84 -33.51
N ASP A 428 -22.36 1.26 -34.48
CA ASP A 428 -22.21 2.50 -35.26
C ASP A 428 -23.36 3.51 -35.05
N GLY A 429 -24.22 3.27 -34.05
CA GLY A 429 -25.38 4.11 -33.76
C GLY A 429 -26.63 3.78 -34.56
N ARG A 430 -26.71 2.62 -35.24
CA ARG A 430 -27.87 2.24 -36.07
C ARG A 430 -28.66 1.04 -35.54
N SER A 431 -27.98 -0.04 -35.14
CA SER A 431 -28.62 -1.31 -34.77
C SER A 431 -27.90 -1.98 -33.61
N ALA A 432 -28.66 -2.61 -32.71
CA ALA A 432 -28.14 -3.48 -31.65
C ALA A 432 -27.91 -4.93 -32.12
N ALA A 433 -27.95 -5.19 -33.43
CA ALA A 433 -27.68 -6.52 -33.97
C ALA A 433 -26.31 -7.05 -33.51
N GLY A 434 -26.28 -8.28 -33.01
CA GLY A 434 -25.07 -8.91 -32.45
C GLY A 434 -24.85 -8.66 -30.96
N TRP A 435 -25.62 -7.76 -30.35
CA TRP A 435 -25.59 -7.50 -28.91
C TRP A 435 -26.68 -8.28 -28.17
N ARG A 436 -26.33 -8.89 -27.04
CA ARG A 436 -27.28 -9.49 -26.09
C ARG A 436 -26.90 -9.12 -24.67
N VAL A 437 -27.77 -9.45 -23.73
CA VAL A 437 -27.44 -9.39 -22.30
C VAL A 437 -27.18 -10.78 -21.74
N GLU A 438 -26.30 -10.85 -20.76
CA GLU A 438 -26.07 -12.03 -19.91
C GLU A 438 -26.12 -11.55 -18.46
N HIS A 439 -26.71 -12.34 -17.56
CA HIS A 439 -26.73 -12.02 -16.14
C HIS A 439 -26.92 -13.31 -15.33
N ASP A 440 -26.54 -13.28 -14.05
CA ASP A 440 -26.87 -14.38 -13.15
C ASP A 440 -28.40 -14.42 -12.87
N PRO A 441 -28.94 -15.54 -12.35
CA PRO A 441 -30.38 -15.69 -12.11
C PRO A 441 -31.02 -14.66 -11.17
N THR A 442 -30.22 -13.96 -10.36
CA THR A 442 -30.70 -12.98 -9.37
C THR A 442 -30.59 -11.54 -9.85
N SER A 443 -29.74 -11.27 -10.85
CA SER A 443 -29.56 -9.93 -11.43
C SER A 443 -30.49 -9.71 -12.63
N LEU A 444 -30.58 -8.46 -13.07
CA LEU A 444 -31.37 -8.03 -14.23
C LEU A 444 -30.48 -7.29 -15.22
N ALA A 445 -30.74 -7.51 -16.50
CA ALA A 445 -30.08 -6.79 -17.57
C ALA A 445 -31.04 -6.57 -18.75
N ALA A 446 -30.96 -5.42 -19.39
CA ALA A 446 -31.68 -5.13 -20.63
C ALA A 446 -30.85 -4.23 -21.54
N VAL A 447 -30.94 -4.43 -22.85
CA VAL A 447 -30.32 -3.57 -23.85
C VAL A 447 -31.36 -3.09 -24.85
N GLU A 448 -31.27 -1.83 -25.24
CA GLU A 448 -32.08 -1.27 -26.32
C GLU A 448 -31.30 -0.19 -27.08
N THR A 449 -31.69 0.07 -28.32
CA THR A 449 -31.19 1.21 -29.09
C THR A 449 -32.03 2.44 -28.73
N ALA A 450 -31.43 3.42 -28.06
CA ALA A 450 -32.08 4.66 -27.65
C ALA A 450 -31.76 5.79 -28.64
N PRO A 451 -32.75 6.49 -29.22
CA PRO A 451 -32.51 7.59 -30.16
C PRO A 451 -31.87 8.80 -29.46
N THR A 452 -30.97 9.48 -30.15
CA THR A 452 -30.31 10.72 -29.70
C THR A 452 -30.28 11.77 -30.82
N VAL A 453 -29.94 13.01 -30.48
CA VAL A 453 -29.75 14.05 -31.51
C VAL A 453 -28.54 13.66 -32.37
N GLY A 454 -28.79 13.29 -33.63
CA GLY A 454 -27.76 12.88 -34.59
C GLY A 454 -27.44 11.38 -34.67
N GLY A 455 -28.25 10.50 -34.05
CA GLY A 455 -28.07 9.05 -34.17
C GLY A 455 -28.85 8.25 -33.12
N ALA A 456 -28.24 7.15 -32.65
CA ALA A 456 -28.72 6.39 -31.51
C ALA A 456 -27.54 5.85 -30.69
N GLU A 457 -27.83 5.44 -29.44
CA GLU A 457 -26.88 4.84 -28.52
C GLU A 457 -27.41 3.48 -28.04
N LEU A 458 -26.53 2.53 -27.72
CA LEU A 458 -26.92 1.36 -26.95
C LEU A 458 -27.12 1.78 -25.50
N ARG A 459 -28.36 1.63 -25.00
CA ARG A 459 -28.68 1.82 -23.59
C ARG A 459 -28.73 0.46 -22.90
N PHE A 460 -27.69 0.19 -22.12
CA PHE A 460 -27.59 -0.98 -21.26
C PHE A 460 -28.09 -0.64 -19.85
N ARG A 461 -29.11 -1.35 -19.40
CA ARG A 461 -29.68 -1.24 -18.05
C ARG A 461 -29.28 -2.47 -17.26
N TYR A 462 -28.83 -2.28 -16.03
CA TYR A 462 -28.43 -3.36 -15.14
C TYR A 462 -29.09 -3.18 -13.76
N GLY A 463 -29.23 -4.28 -13.03
CA GLY A 463 -29.53 -4.30 -11.60
C GLY A 463 -28.92 -5.53 -10.96
N LEU A 464 -28.06 -5.34 -9.96
CA LEU A 464 -27.46 -6.44 -9.20
C LEU A 464 -28.35 -6.75 -8.01
N SER A 465 -28.55 -8.03 -7.70
CA SER A 465 -29.33 -8.40 -6.51
C SER A 465 -28.64 -7.93 -5.22
N GLY A 466 -29.44 -7.63 -4.19
CA GLY A 466 -28.93 -7.34 -2.86
C GLY A 466 -28.57 -8.62 -2.09
N GLY A 467 -27.88 -8.47 -0.96
CA GLY A 467 -27.56 -9.58 -0.05
C GLY A 467 -26.12 -10.08 -0.19
N ALA A 468 -25.92 -11.37 0.11
CA ALA A 468 -24.58 -11.98 0.07
C ALA A 468 -24.05 -12.02 -1.37
N SER A 469 -22.75 -11.74 -1.54
CA SER A 469 -22.08 -11.89 -2.82
C SER A 469 -22.00 -13.37 -3.18
N VAL A 470 -22.70 -13.76 -4.25
CA VAL A 470 -22.68 -15.10 -4.86
C VAL A 470 -22.20 -15.04 -6.31
N GLY A 471 -21.53 -13.95 -6.69
CA GLY A 471 -21.04 -13.72 -8.06
C GLY A 471 -22.05 -12.99 -8.94
N GLN A 472 -22.80 -12.04 -8.38
CA GLN A 472 -23.77 -11.24 -9.11
C GLN A 472 -23.13 -10.49 -10.27
N VAL A 473 -23.77 -10.59 -11.44
CA VAL A 473 -23.24 -10.04 -12.69
C VAL A 473 -24.36 -9.67 -13.65
N ALA A 474 -24.16 -8.55 -14.34
CA ALA A 474 -24.93 -8.14 -15.52
C ALA A 474 -23.95 -7.71 -16.61
N ALA A 475 -24.08 -8.27 -17.80
CA ALA A 475 -23.17 -8.04 -18.90
C ALA A 475 -23.91 -7.73 -20.21
N LEU A 476 -23.33 -6.83 -20.98
CA LEU A 476 -23.66 -6.58 -22.37
C LEU A 476 -22.62 -7.28 -23.25
N ALA A 477 -23.03 -8.30 -23.99
CA ALA A 477 -22.16 -9.18 -24.76
C ALA A 477 -22.32 -8.98 -26.27
N PHE A 478 -21.21 -8.99 -27.00
CA PHE A 478 -21.14 -9.01 -28.46
C PHE A 478 -20.46 -10.30 -28.93
N ASP A 479 -21.11 -11.05 -29.83
CA ASP A 479 -20.57 -12.33 -30.31
C ASP A 479 -19.53 -12.17 -31.41
N THR A 480 -18.44 -12.91 -31.26
CA THR A 480 -17.36 -13.06 -32.25
C THR A 480 -17.20 -14.55 -32.60
N PRO A 481 -18.20 -15.19 -33.23
CA PRO A 481 -18.21 -16.65 -33.40
C PRO A 481 -17.04 -17.19 -34.24
N ARG A 482 -16.37 -16.31 -35.00
CA ARG A 482 -15.21 -16.63 -35.83
C ARG A 482 -13.87 -16.14 -35.25
N GLY A 483 -13.82 -15.76 -33.97
CA GLY A 483 -12.64 -15.07 -33.42
C GLY A 483 -12.63 -13.58 -33.74
N THR A 484 -11.58 -12.89 -33.28
CA THR A 484 -11.29 -11.51 -33.62
C THR A 484 -9.83 -11.37 -34.09
N PRO A 485 -9.54 -10.85 -35.30
CA PRO A 485 -8.17 -10.54 -35.71
C PRO A 485 -7.71 -9.14 -35.21
N TYR A 486 -8.46 -8.54 -34.29
CA TYR A 486 -8.25 -7.19 -33.77
C TYR A 486 -7.58 -7.23 -32.40
N ASP A 487 -6.68 -6.29 -32.12
CA ASP A 487 -5.84 -6.25 -30.93
C ASP A 487 -6.30 -5.24 -29.88
N ARG A 488 -7.34 -4.45 -30.18
CA ARG A 488 -7.94 -3.49 -29.24
C ARG A 488 -9.41 -3.23 -29.52
N LEU A 489 -10.11 -2.77 -28.48
CA LEU A 489 -11.48 -2.25 -28.55
C LEU A 489 -11.45 -0.75 -28.21
N THR A 490 -11.98 0.08 -29.10
CA THR A 490 -12.20 1.53 -28.84
C THR A 490 -13.69 1.82 -28.80
N PHE A 491 -14.16 2.53 -27.78
CA PHE A 491 -15.58 2.80 -27.56
C PHE A 491 -15.83 4.16 -26.91
N SER A 492 -16.98 4.75 -27.22
CA SER A 492 -17.47 6.01 -26.62
C SER A 492 -18.60 5.67 -25.66
N ILE A 493 -18.41 5.99 -24.37
CA ILE A 493 -19.26 5.51 -23.29
C ILE A 493 -19.53 6.58 -22.24
N ARG A 494 -20.70 6.50 -21.60
CA ARG A 494 -21.06 7.22 -20.37
C ARG A 494 -21.97 6.36 -19.48
N ALA A 495 -22.00 6.64 -18.19
CA ALA A 495 -22.83 5.97 -17.20
C ALA A 495 -23.75 6.97 -16.49
N GLU A 496 -24.76 6.48 -15.80
CA GLU A 496 -25.69 7.32 -15.04
C GLU A 496 -25.01 7.98 -13.84
N HIS A 497 -24.08 7.24 -13.23
CA HIS A 497 -23.21 7.68 -12.15
C HIS A 497 -21.78 7.22 -12.42
N PRO A 498 -20.75 7.90 -11.87
CA PRO A 498 -19.37 7.43 -11.97
C PRO A 498 -19.25 5.98 -11.48
N MET A 499 -18.65 5.11 -12.28
CA MET A 499 -18.47 3.69 -11.94
C MET A 499 -17.28 3.10 -12.70
N ARG A 500 -16.89 1.87 -12.34
CA ARG A 500 -16.07 1.01 -13.20
C ARG A 500 -16.89 -0.12 -13.78
N ILE A 501 -16.56 -0.46 -15.02
CA ILE A 501 -17.03 -1.69 -15.67
C ILE A 501 -15.84 -2.50 -16.14
N SER A 502 -16.01 -3.80 -16.23
CA SER A 502 -15.00 -4.71 -16.74
C SER A 502 -15.25 -4.97 -18.23
N VAL A 503 -14.27 -4.67 -19.09
CA VAL A 503 -14.25 -5.12 -20.48
C VAL A 503 -13.60 -6.49 -20.50
N GLN A 504 -14.33 -7.50 -20.98
CA GLN A 504 -13.86 -8.88 -20.96
C GLN A 504 -13.83 -9.52 -22.34
N LEU A 505 -12.86 -10.42 -22.53
CA LEU A 505 -12.86 -11.38 -23.62
C LEU A 505 -13.09 -12.77 -23.05
N ARG A 506 -13.92 -13.57 -23.73
CA ARG A 506 -14.18 -14.97 -23.38
C ARG A 506 -13.84 -15.86 -24.58
N GLY A 507 -12.92 -16.80 -24.37
CA GLY A 507 -12.57 -17.86 -25.32
C GLY A 507 -13.51 -19.08 -25.20
N GLY A 508 -13.32 -20.12 -26.03
CA GLY A 508 -13.95 -21.40 -25.74
C GLY A 508 -13.75 -22.57 -26.71
N GLU A 509 -13.93 -23.77 -26.13
CA GLU A 509 -14.71 -24.89 -26.67
C GLU A 509 -15.59 -25.51 -25.55
N GLY A 510 -16.92 -25.46 -25.68
CA GLY A 510 -17.84 -26.49 -25.15
C GLY A 510 -18.18 -26.61 -23.65
N GLN A 511 -17.60 -25.85 -22.71
CA GLN A 511 -18.06 -25.85 -21.30
C GLN A 511 -18.57 -24.46 -20.85
N PRO A 512 -19.36 -24.36 -19.76
CA PRO A 512 -19.82 -23.08 -19.22
C PRO A 512 -18.67 -22.12 -18.78
N ALA A 513 -17.43 -22.62 -18.73
CA ALA A 513 -16.23 -21.94 -18.22
C ALA A 513 -15.09 -21.96 -19.27
N GLY A 514 -15.21 -21.19 -20.35
CA GLY A 514 -14.06 -20.88 -21.22
C GLY A 514 -13.14 -19.85 -20.57
N ASP A 515 -11.84 -19.86 -20.94
CA ASP A 515 -10.85 -18.87 -20.48
C ASP A 515 -11.38 -17.42 -20.65
N ARG A 516 -11.16 -16.59 -19.62
CA ARG A 516 -11.63 -15.20 -19.57
C ARG A 516 -10.50 -14.27 -19.20
N TRP A 517 -10.46 -13.13 -19.88
CA TRP A 517 -9.56 -12.04 -19.55
C TRP A 517 -10.34 -10.76 -19.39
N GLN A 518 -9.88 -9.87 -18.52
CA GLN A 518 -10.57 -8.63 -18.24
C GLN A 518 -9.67 -7.42 -18.10
N ARG A 519 -10.29 -6.26 -18.24
CA ARG A 519 -9.74 -4.98 -17.84
C ARG A 519 -10.82 -4.05 -17.38
N ALA A 520 -10.69 -3.49 -16.17
CA ALA A 520 -11.65 -2.50 -15.72
C ALA A 520 -11.37 -1.13 -16.34
N VAL A 521 -12.44 -0.39 -16.60
CA VAL A 521 -12.42 0.95 -17.20
C VAL A 521 -13.35 1.85 -16.41
N TYR A 522 -12.85 3.02 -16.02
CA TYR A 522 -13.67 4.07 -15.42
C TYR A 522 -14.61 4.70 -16.46
N VAL A 523 -15.86 4.84 -16.07
CA VAL A 523 -16.93 5.44 -16.87
C VAL A 523 -17.57 6.57 -16.07
N ASP A 524 -17.59 7.77 -16.65
CA ASP A 524 -18.18 8.96 -16.05
C ASP A 524 -19.60 9.23 -16.60
N THR A 525 -20.26 10.22 -16.01
CA THR A 525 -21.52 10.83 -16.47
C THR A 525 -21.40 11.54 -17.83
N VAL A 526 -20.17 11.95 -18.19
CA VAL A 526 -19.85 12.60 -19.46
C VAL A 526 -19.29 11.57 -20.44
N GLU A 527 -19.72 11.66 -21.70
CA GLU A 527 -19.23 10.80 -22.79
C GLU A 527 -17.70 10.91 -22.93
N GLN A 528 -17.04 9.76 -22.88
CA GLN A 528 -15.59 9.64 -23.01
C GLN A 528 -15.25 8.52 -23.98
N GLN A 529 -14.21 8.73 -24.79
CA GLN A 529 -13.62 7.66 -25.58
C GLN A 529 -12.63 6.87 -24.72
N ARG A 530 -12.72 5.55 -24.79
CA ARG A 530 -11.85 4.61 -24.10
C ARG A 530 -11.31 3.60 -25.10
N THR A 531 -10.06 3.17 -24.88
CA THR A 531 -9.43 2.09 -25.66
C THR A 531 -8.90 1.06 -24.69
N VAL A 532 -9.27 -0.20 -24.90
CA VAL A 532 -8.75 -1.36 -24.16
C VAL A 532 -7.91 -2.17 -25.14
N TYR A 533 -6.61 -2.27 -24.86
CA TYR A 533 -5.69 -3.13 -25.59
C TYR A 533 -5.81 -4.56 -25.06
N PHE A 534 -5.86 -5.54 -25.95
CA PHE A 534 -6.12 -6.91 -25.55
C PHE A 534 -4.90 -7.61 -24.92
N ASP A 535 -3.70 -7.12 -25.19
CA ASP A 535 -2.48 -7.55 -24.49
C ASP A 535 -2.38 -6.99 -23.07
N ASP A 536 -3.18 -5.97 -22.74
CA ASP A 536 -3.34 -5.48 -21.38
C ASP A 536 -4.38 -6.32 -20.61
N LEU A 537 -5.18 -7.21 -21.20
CA LEU A 537 -6.19 -7.94 -20.39
C LEU A 537 -5.53 -8.96 -19.46
N THR A 538 -6.03 -9.10 -18.22
CA THR A 538 -5.54 -10.08 -17.25
C THR A 538 -6.49 -11.27 -17.11
N PRO A 539 -5.99 -12.50 -16.89
CA PRO A 539 -6.80 -13.69 -16.64
C PRO A 539 -7.80 -13.53 -15.49
N VAL A 540 -8.97 -14.17 -15.58
CA VAL A 540 -10.03 -14.17 -14.55
C VAL A 540 -10.46 -15.60 -14.25
N GLY A 541 -10.64 -15.93 -12.96
CA GLY A 541 -11.07 -17.26 -12.54
C GLY A 541 -10.11 -18.35 -13.01
N GLU A 542 -10.65 -19.51 -13.40
CA GLU A 542 -9.88 -20.60 -13.99
C GLU A 542 -9.59 -20.30 -15.46
N THR A 543 -8.50 -19.55 -15.70
CA THR A 543 -8.02 -19.20 -17.04
C THR A 543 -6.61 -19.74 -17.25
N HIS A 544 -6.42 -20.52 -18.31
CA HIS A 544 -5.20 -21.29 -18.53
C HIS A 544 -4.11 -20.50 -19.27
N ALA A 545 -4.50 -19.62 -20.18
CA ALA A 545 -3.56 -18.77 -20.90
C ALA A 545 -3.43 -17.37 -20.27
N SER A 546 -2.20 -16.89 -20.14
CA SER A 546 -1.92 -15.55 -19.59
C SER A 546 -2.38 -14.41 -20.50
N THR A 547 -2.50 -14.67 -21.80
CA THR A 547 -2.93 -13.72 -22.81
C THR A 547 -4.02 -14.33 -23.70
N PRO A 548 -4.96 -13.51 -24.20
CA PRO A 548 -6.05 -14.01 -25.03
C PRO A 548 -5.55 -14.46 -26.41
N ALA A 549 -5.83 -15.71 -26.78
CA ALA A 549 -5.67 -16.19 -28.15
C ALA A 549 -6.81 -15.62 -29.02
N LEU A 550 -6.56 -14.53 -29.74
CA LEU A 550 -7.60 -13.71 -30.36
C LEU A 550 -8.52 -14.47 -31.35
N GLU A 551 -7.99 -15.50 -32.03
CA GLU A 551 -8.75 -16.38 -32.93
C GLU A 551 -9.75 -17.30 -32.20
N SER A 552 -9.53 -17.59 -30.91
CA SER A 552 -10.40 -18.43 -30.08
C SER A 552 -11.45 -17.63 -29.31
N ILE A 553 -11.40 -16.29 -29.35
CA ILE A 553 -12.36 -15.42 -28.66
C ILE A 553 -13.74 -15.56 -29.29
N ARG A 554 -14.77 -15.81 -28.47
CA ARG A 554 -16.14 -16.03 -28.91
C ARG A 554 -17.08 -14.92 -28.51
N SER A 555 -16.74 -14.14 -27.50
CA SER A 555 -17.51 -12.96 -27.13
C SER A 555 -16.67 -11.90 -26.44
N LEU A 556 -17.04 -10.65 -26.67
CA LEU A 556 -16.59 -9.47 -25.95
C LEU A 556 -17.72 -9.01 -25.02
N LEU A 557 -17.40 -8.65 -23.79
CA LEU A 557 -18.40 -8.26 -22.80
C LEU A 557 -18.05 -6.92 -22.13
N PHE A 558 -19.07 -6.10 -21.90
CA PHE A 558 -19.05 -5.04 -20.91
C PHE A 558 -19.78 -5.54 -19.66
N VAL A 559 -19.07 -5.69 -18.55
CA VAL A 559 -19.53 -6.39 -17.36
C VAL A 559 -19.65 -5.42 -16.20
N VAL A 560 -20.81 -5.45 -15.56
CA VAL A 560 -21.11 -4.83 -14.26
C VAL A 560 -21.22 -5.95 -13.25
N ASP A 561 -20.37 -5.94 -12.23
CA ASP A 561 -20.31 -6.97 -11.19
C ASP A 561 -20.09 -6.35 -9.81
N ALA A 562 -20.10 -7.21 -8.79
CA ALA A 562 -19.94 -6.84 -7.39
C ALA A 562 -18.54 -6.29 -7.02
N THR A 563 -17.56 -6.35 -7.93
CA THR A 563 -16.20 -5.78 -7.71
C THR A 563 -16.28 -4.25 -7.65
N HIS A 564 -17.10 -3.66 -8.51
CA HIS A 564 -17.13 -2.21 -8.75
C HIS A 564 -18.51 -1.58 -8.58
N THR A 565 -19.51 -2.37 -8.19
CA THR A 565 -20.89 -1.92 -8.02
C THR A 565 -21.45 -2.47 -6.72
N LYS A 566 -22.16 -1.65 -5.95
CA LYS A 566 -22.73 -2.12 -4.69
C LYS A 566 -23.85 -3.12 -4.96
N MET A 567 -23.96 -4.09 -4.07
CA MET A 567 -25.05 -5.06 -4.08
C MET A 567 -26.41 -4.36 -3.90
N GLY A 568 -27.38 -4.69 -4.74
CA GLY A 568 -28.69 -4.04 -4.75
C GLY A 568 -28.77 -2.77 -5.61
N ASP A 569 -27.66 -2.29 -6.18
CA ASP A 569 -27.68 -1.12 -7.06
C ASP A 569 -28.14 -1.49 -8.49
N SER A 570 -28.69 -0.49 -9.16
CA SER A 570 -29.10 -0.54 -10.56
C SER A 570 -28.75 0.75 -11.27
N GLY A 571 -28.63 0.71 -12.59
CA GLY A 571 -28.22 1.89 -13.34
C GLY A 571 -28.26 1.69 -14.84
N ARG A 572 -27.77 2.72 -15.54
CA ARG A 572 -27.76 2.80 -17.00
C ARG A 572 -26.39 3.18 -17.52
N ILE A 573 -26.00 2.53 -18.60
CA ILE A 573 -24.78 2.79 -19.37
C ILE A 573 -25.19 3.04 -20.81
N TRP A 574 -24.58 4.04 -21.44
CA TRP A 574 -24.79 4.36 -22.84
C TRP A 574 -23.49 4.20 -23.62
N ILE A 575 -23.54 3.43 -24.70
CA ILE A 575 -22.44 3.26 -25.65
C ILE A 575 -22.88 3.86 -26.97
N LYS A 576 -22.20 4.91 -27.41
CA LYS A 576 -22.51 5.62 -28.65
C LYS A 576 -21.81 5.04 -29.87
N ARG A 577 -20.59 4.56 -29.68
CA ARG A 577 -19.77 3.88 -30.70
C ARG A 577 -18.92 2.81 -30.05
N ALA A 578 -18.73 1.69 -30.72
CA ALA A 578 -17.77 0.67 -30.33
C ALA A 578 -17.16 0.03 -31.58
N GLU A 579 -15.84 -0.07 -31.61
CA GLU A 579 -15.07 -0.49 -32.77
C GLU A 579 -13.91 -1.41 -32.34
N LEU A 580 -13.77 -2.55 -33.01
CA LEU A 580 -12.59 -3.40 -32.93
C LEU A 580 -11.53 -2.85 -33.88
N GLN A 581 -10.31 -2.67 -33.41
CA GLN A 581 -9.23 -2.03 -34.17
C GLN A 581 -7.96 -2.88 -34.16
N ARG A 582 -7.15 -2.75 -35.20
CA ARG A 582 -5.81 -3.35 -35.29
C ARG A 582 -4.81 -2.41 -35.90
N GLN A 583 -3.54 -2.62 -35.56
CA GLN A 583 -2.42 -2.00 -36.24
C GLN A 583 -2.31 -2.47 -37.70
#